data_AF-A0AAE3BEL5-F1
#
_entry.id   AF-A0AAE3BEL5-F1
#
_cell.length_a   1.000
_cell.length_b   1.000
_cell.length_c   1.000
_cell.angle_alpha   90.00
_cell.angle_beta   90.00
_cell.angle_gamma   90.00
#
_symmetry.space_group_name_H-M   'P 1'
#
loop_
_entity.id
_entity.type
_entity.pdbx_description
1 polymer ?
#
loop_
_entity_poly.entity_id
_entity_poly.type
_entity_poly.pdbx_seq_one_letter_code
_entity_poly.pdbx_strand_id
1 'polypeptide(L)'
;MKIPKFVYDRIADITRYVIDDRTQWTVNRRRALRLFLAELWLSETDSDGWVICTVRDIRNNHSSLLSECEINYKGERFNSTLADFLPRLPDIEFRKGKSNKAPEKRRSGQWQFNPLRPLSASGEPETGKLELVDLETGEAVKFKDLLKGNGKAPKHSIDLGKRQAELKRREKKFLAGVARGRMHISFVKELRSRVPDAYYRVGIRSLNHLFNARIEGQYVTYDHHYRLTFGGRYYDQAFQNLPNELKAKFRSGLFNYDIEACNLACLNYLFRKYGVDYRVKSSIYADIMKHTGLSRKQCKQMVHTTTYRIGRVTHGVNDGLGEKIYKWCGNSRKKALNILSWWDRYVSQLRSALEELLDRVRDTHHKSRKSPRNYHRYANEVGLVLDLHSEQYLRERWHHQQYAQNKALLAFMICGVEQAYIREVLRLNPGQVCMLDHDGLVALRALVLPDWLGFKLTIK
;
A
#
# COMPACT_ATOMS: atom_id res chain seq x y z
N MET A 1 -0.34 2.12 -21.01
CA MET A 1 0.48 1.36 -20.03
C MET A 1 1.92 1.40 -20.51
N LYS A 2 2.91 1.72 -19.66
CA LYS A 2 4.30 1.92 -20.08
C LYS A 2 5.11 0.63 -19.94
N ILE A 3 5.78 0.20 -21.00
CA ILE A 3 6.37 -1.13 -21.11
C ILE A 3 7.86 -0.99 -21.46
N PRO A 4 8.77 -1.72 -20.79
CA PRO A 4 10.16 -1.80 -21.23
C PRO A 4 10.28 -2.24 -22.69
N LYS A 5 11.19 -1.67 -23.46
CA LYS A 5 11.36 -2.00 -24.89
C LYS A 5 11.49 -3.51 -25.13
N PHE A 6 12.32 -4.21 -24.35
CA PHE A 6 12.48 -5.67 -24.48
C PHE A 6 11.17 -6.44 -24.21
N VAL A 7 10.33 -5.97 -23.27
CA VAL A 7 9.02 -6.57 -23.00
C VAL A 7 8.08 -6.30 -24.17
N TYR A 8 8.11 -5.09 -24.74
CA TYR A 8 7.34 -4.77 -25.94
C TYR A 8 7.78 -5.61 -27.14
N ASP A 9 9.09 -5.72 -27.40
CA ASP A 9 9.65 -6.49 -28.51
C ASP A 9 9.25 -7.97 -28.38
N ARG A 10 9.30 -8.52 -27.16
CA ARG A 10 8.84 -9.89 -26.89
C ARG A 10 7.33 -10.06 -27.05
N ILE A 11 6.53 -9.12 -26.57
CA ILE A 11 5.07 -9.10 -26.80
C ILE A 11 4.78 -9.07 -28.31
N ALA A 12 5.48 -8.21 -29.06
CA ALA A 12 5.34 -8.09 -30.50
C ALA A 12 5.69 -9.41 -31.20
N ASP A 13 6.80 -10.05 -30.80
CA ASP A 13 7.22 -11.35 -31.30
C ASP A 13 6.16 -12.44 -31.03
N ILE A 14 5.69 -12.58 -29.79
CA ILE A 14 4.65 -13.56 -29.42
C ILE A 14 3.36 -13.32 -30.24
N THR A 15 3.00 -12.06 -30.50
CA THR A 15 1.78 -11.76 -31.26
C THR A 15 1.87 -12.12 -32.74
N ARG A 16 3.07 -12.32 -33.29
CA ARG A 16 3.26 -12.79 -34.67
C ARG A 16 2.89 -14.27 -34.84
N TYR A 17 2.87 -15.05 -33.77
CA TYR A 17 2.48 -16.46 -33.83
C TYR A 17 1.00 -16.66 -34.18
N VAL A 18 0.15 -15.65 -33.98
CA VAL A 18 -1.26 -15.70 -34.37
C VAL A 18 -1.39 -15.41 -35.87
N ILE A 19 -1.83 -16.37 -36.67
CA ILE A 19 -1.78 -16.30 -38.15
C ILE A 19 -3.14 -16.46 -38.86
N ASP A 20 -4.27 -16.45 -38.14
CA ASP A 20 -5.61 -16.61 -38.74
C ASP A 20 -5.86 -15.61 -39.91
N ASP A 21 -6.38 -16.12 -41.03
CA ASP A 21 -6.62 -15.38 -42.27
C ASP A 21 -7.78 -14.36 -42.17
N ARG A 22 -8.57 -14.40 -41.09
CA ARG A 22 -9.62 -13.41 -40.79
C ARG A 22 -9.02 -12.10 -40.29
N THR A 23 -8.56 -11.26 -41.21
CA THR A 23 -7.84 -9.99 -40.99
C THR A 23 -8.31 -9.17 -39.77
N GLN A 24 -9.60 -8.87 -39.64
CA GLN A 24 -10.10 -8.06 -38.51
C GLN A 24 -10.07 -8.81 -37.16
N TRP A 25 -10.37 -10.11 -37.16
CA TRP A 25 -10.35 -10.95 -35.95
C TRP A 25 -8.92 -11.18 -35.47
N THR A 26 -7.99 -11.36 -36.40
CA THR A 26 -6.56 -11.51 -36.12
C THR A 26 -5.97 -10.23 -35.52
N VAL A 27 -6.36 -9.06 -36.04
CA VAL A 27 -5.99 -7.76 -35.45
C VAL A 27 -6.51 -7.64 -34.01
N ASN A 28 -7.78 -7.95 -33.78
CA ASN A 28 -8.39 -7.88 -32.45
C ASN A 28 -7.76 -8.86 -31.46
N ARG A 29 -7.45 -10.09 -31.90
CA ARG A 29 -6.78 -11.11 -31.07
C ARG A 29 -5.35 -10.71 -30.73
N ARG A 30 -4.59 -10.22 -31.71
CA ARG A 30 -3.24 -9.68 -31.46
C ARG A 30 -3.29 -8.51 -30.49
N ARG A 31 -4.29 -7.62 -30.59
CA ARG A 31 -4.49 -6.51 -29.65
C ARG A 31 -4.81 -7.00 -28.23
N ALA A 32 -5.76 -7.93 -28.08
CA ALA A 32 -6.10 -8.52 -26.79
C ALA A 32 -4.89 -9.24 -26.16
N LEU A 33 -4.12 -9.98 -26.97
CA LEU A 33 -2.89 -10.63 -26.54
C LEU A 33 -1.83 -9.63 -26.08
N ARG A 34 -1.61 -8.55 -26.84
CA ARG A 34 -0.69 -7.46 -26.42
C ARG A 34 -1.06 -6.88 -25.07
N LEU A 35 -2.35 -6.58 -24.86
CA LEU A 35 -2.86 -6.03 -23.60
C LEU A 35 -2.66 -7.00 -22.44
N PHE A 36 -3.05 -8.26 -22.62
CA PHE A 36 -2.90 -9.29 -21.60
C PHE A 36 -1.45 -9.55 -21.22
N LEU A 37 -0.54 -9.68 -22.20
CA LEU A 37 0.88 -9.89 -21.92
C LEU A 37 1.49 -8.66 -21.23
N ALA A 38 1.11 -7.44 -21.62
CA ALA A 38 1.56 -6.26 -20.90
C ALA A 38 1.11 -6.28 -19.43
N GLU A 39 -0.16 -6.56 -19.18
CA GLU A 39 -0.71 -6.72 -17.83
C GLU A 39 0.04 -7.79 -17.05
N LEU A 40 0.28 -8.95 -17.65
CA LEU A 40 0.99 -10.06 -17.03
C LEU A 40 2.45 -9.69 -16.68
N TRP A 41 3.18 -9.03 -17.57
CA TRP A 41 4.56 -8.62 -17.32
C TRP A 41 4.70 -7.39 -16.41
N LEU A 42 3.62 -6.67 -16.09
CA LEU A 42 3.68 -5.43 -15.29
C LEU A 42 2.84 -5.46 -14.01
N SER A 43 2.01 -6.49 -13.82
CA SER A 43 1.18 -6.65 -12.63
C SER A 43 1.99 -6.82 -11.35
N GLU A 44 1.33 -6.57 -10.22
CA GLU A 44 1.85 -6.96 -8.91
C GLU A 44 1.96 -8.48 -8.83
N THR A 45 3.10 -8.94 -8.33
CA THR A 45 3.33 -10.34 -8.05
C THR A 45 3.07 -10.60 -6.57
N ASP A 46 2.75 -11.84 -6.23
CA ASP A 46 2.85 -12.31 -4.86
C ASP A 46 4.33 -12.36 -4.39
N SER A 47 4.55 -12.84 -3.16
CA SER A 47 5.89 -12.95 -2.56
C SER A 47 6.82 -13.87 -3.35
N ASP A 48 6.26 -14.74 -4.18
CA ASP A 48 6.98 -15.79 -4.90
C ASP A 48 7.14 -15.42 -6.39
N GLY A 49 6.76 -14.19 -6.78
CA GLY A 49 6.93 -13.66 -8.13
C GLY A 49 5.77 -13.95 -9.09
N TRP A 50 4.66 -14.51 -8.62
CA TRP A 50 3.55 -14.91 -9.48
C TRP A 50 2.48 -13.82 -9.64
N VAL A 51 2.02 -13.63 -10.86
CA VAL A 51 0.82 -12.84 -11.17
C VAL A 51 -0.39 -13.78 -11.16
N ILE A 52 -1.36 -13.50 -10.29
CA ILE A 52 -2.59 -14.29 -10.17
C ILE A 52 -3.67 -13.68 -11.06
N CYS A 53 -4.21 -14.47 -11.98
CA CYS A 53 -5.32 -14.11 -12.86
C CYS A 53 -6.37 -15.22 -12.80
N THR A 54 -7.66 -14.91 -12.65
CA THR A 54 -8.70 -15.95 -12.70
C THR A 54 -9.19 -16.16 -14.13
N VAL A 55 -9.72 -17.36 -14.41
CA VAL A 55 -10.41 -17.62 -15.70
C VAL A 55 -11.55 -16.62 -15.92
N ARG A 56 -12.19 -16.16 -14.84
CA ARG A 56 -13.22 -15.12 -14.89
C ARG A 56 -12.64 -13.77 -15.33
N ASP A 57 -11.45 -13.40 -14.88
CA ASP A 57 -10.79 -12.15 -15.30
C ASP A 57 -10.45 -12.18 -16.78
N ILE A 58 -9.96 -13.31 -17.29
CA ILE A 58 -9.71 -13.49 -18.73
C ILE A 58 -11.03 -13.38 -19.52
N ARG A 59 -12.11 -14.04 -19.07
CA ARG A 59 -13.43 -13.94 -19.73
C ARG A 59 -13.98 -12.51 -19.75
N ASN A 60 -13.76 -11.75 -18.69
CA ASN A 60 -14.33 -10.40 -18.56
C ASN A 60 -13.52 -9.35 -19.32
N ASN A 61 -12.19 -9.45 -19.31
CA ASN A 61 -11.31 -8.38 -19.78
C ASN A 61 -10.56 -8.74 -21.08
N HIS A 62 -10.38 -10.03 -21.35
CA HIS A 62 -9.54 -10.55 -22.45
C HIS A 62 -10.20 -11.76 -23.14
N SER A 63 -11.53 -11.72 -23.32
CA SER A 63 -12.33 -12.88 -23.78
C SER A 63 -11.83 -13.49 -25.09
N SER A 64 -11.25 -12.68 -25.98
CA SER A 64 -10.67 -13.10 -27.26
C SER A 64 -9.50 -14.08 -27.11
N LEU A 65 -8.88 -14.18 -25.93
CA LEU A 65 -7.83 -15.17 -25.67
C LEU A 65 -8.35 -16.60 -25.52
N LEU A 66 -9.64 -16.74 -25.24
CA LEU A 66 -10.30 -18.04 -25.01
C LEU A 66 -10.98 -18.58 -26.28
N SER A 67 -10.91 -17.84 -27.39
CA SER A 67 -11.41 -18.29 -28.68
C SER A 67 -10.33 -19.08 -29.42
N GLU A 68 -10.73 -20.14 -30.13
CA GLU A 68 -9.81 -20.89 -30.99
C GLU A 68 -9.26 -20.00 -32.11
N CYS A 69 -7.96 -20.14 -32.38
CA CYS A 69 -7.24 -19.47 -33.44
C CYS A 69 -6.12 -20.34 -33.99
N GLU A 70 -5.69 -20.04 -35.21
CA GLU A 70 -4.49 -20.63 -35.78
C GLU A 70 -3.23 -19.99 -35.22
N ILE A 71 -2.34 -20.85 -34.73
CA ILE A 71 -1.06 -20.46 -34.15
C ILE A 71 0.05 -21.17 -34.93
N ASN A 72 1.05 -20.40 -35.38
CA ASN A 72 2.28 -20.89 -35.95
C ASN A 72 3.43 -20.65 -34.97
N TYR A 73 3.98 -21.73 -34.43
CA TYR A 73 5.08 -21.69 -33.49
C TYR A 73 6.11 -22.76 -33.85
N LYS A 74 7.38 -22.36 -34.00
CA LYS A 74 8.49 -23.23 -34.44
C LYS A 74 8.24 -23.95 -35.78
N GLY A 75 7.45 -23.35 -36.68
CA GLY A 75 7.13 -23.91 -37.99
C GLY A 75 5.95 -24.89 -37.99
N GLU A 76 5.39 -25.21 -36.81
CA GLU A 76 4.20 -26.05 -36.68
C GLU A 76 2.95 -25.19 -36.57
N ARG A 77 1.91 -25.55 -37.34
CA ARG A 77 0.60 -24.91 -37.30
C ARG A 77 -0.37 -25.77 -36.51
N PHE A 78 -1.05 -25.18 -35.54
CA PHE A 78 -2.09 -25.85 -34.78
C PHE A 78 -3.21 -24.89 -34.38
N ASN A 79 -4.41 -25.46 -34.22
CA ASN A 79 -5.57 -24.77 -33.68
C ASN A 79 -5.56 -24.86 -32.16
N SER A 80 -5.57 -23.71 -31.49
CA SER A 80 -5.65 -23.64 -30.03
C SER A 80 -6.15 -22.27 -29.57
N THR A 81 -6.39 -22.13 -28.27
CA THR A 81 -6.64 -20.82 -27.66
C THR A 81 -5.31 -20.17 -27.30
N LEU A 82 -5.27 -18.83 -27.30
CA LEU A 82 -4.07 -18.11 -26.86
C LEU A 82 -3.76 -18.38 -25.40
N ALA A 83 -4.80 -18.55 -24.58
CA ALA A 83 -4.68 -18.91 -23.17
C ALA A 83 -3.99 -20.27 -22.94
N ASP A 84 -4.24 -21.26 -23.82
CA ASP A 84 -3.61 -22.58 -23.75
C ASP A 84 -2.23 -22.62 -24.43
N PHE A 85 -1.96 -21.70 -25.35
CA PHE A 85 -0.69 -21.57 -26.04
C PHE A 85 0.41 -20.92 -25.19
N LEU A 86 0.09 -19.85 -24.45
CA LEU A 86 1.08 -19.11 -23.65
C LEU A 86 1.93 -19.98 -22.70
N PRO A 87 1.37 -21.00 -22.02
CA PRO A 87 2.15 -21.94 -21.20
C PRO A 87 3.20 -22.77 -21.97
N ARG A 88 3.16 -22.80 -23.31
CA ARG A 88 4.15 -23.50 -24.15
C ARG A 88 5.38 -22.64 -24.47
N LEU A 89 5.35 -21.36 -24.12
CA LEU A 89 6.46 -20.44 -24.32
C LEU A 89 7.52 -20.64 -23.22
N PRO A 90 8.81 -20.66 -23.57
CA PRO A 90 9.89 -20.97 -22.62
C PRO A 90 10.08 -19.90 -21.54
N ASP A 91 9.58 -18.69 -21.77
CA ASP A 91 9.71 -17.52 -20.91
C ASP A 91 8.41 -17.18 -20.16
N ILE A 92 7.41 -18.06 -20.18
CA ILE A 92 6.20 -17.91 -19.37
C ILE A 92 5.97 -19.20 -18.59
N GLU A 93 6.24 -19.17 -17.29
CA GLU A 93 5.80 -20.26 -16.42
C GLU A 93 4.31 -20.11 -16.11
N PHE A 94 3.62 -21.24 -16.04
CA PHE A 94 2.19 -21.28 -15.80
C PHE A 94 1.83 -22.33 -14.75
N ARG A 95 1.01 -21.92 -13.78
CA ARG A 95 0.37 -22.83 -12.83
C ARG A 95 -1.15 -22.72 -12.96
N LYS A 96 -1.76 -23.78 -13.50
CA LYS A 96 -3.21 -23.94 -13.48
C LYS A 96 -3.66 -24.15 -12.04
N GLY A 97 -4.77 -23.54 -11.65
CA GLY A 97 -5.38 -23.69 -10.32
C GLY A 97 -5.96 -25.07 -10.03
N LYS A 98 -5.10 -26.11 -10.03
CA LYS A 98 -5.28 -27.44 -9.45
C LYS A 98 -3.90 -28.09 -9.22
N SER A 99 -3.16 -27.62 -8.22
CA SER A 99 -2.05 -28.39 -7.62
C SER A 99 -1.74 -27.89 -6.20
N ASN A 100 -2.59 -28.26 -5.24
CA ASN A 100 -2.14 -28.37 -3.86
C ASN A 100 -2.53 -29.77 -3.37
N LYS A 101 -1.56 -30.52 -2.84
CA LYS A 101 -1.77 -31.89 -2.33
C LYS A 101 -2.70 -31.91 -1.11
N ALA A 102 -2.89 -30.76 -0.46
CA ALA A 102 -3.82 -30.49 0.63
C ALA A 102 -5.21 -30.05 0.10
N PRO A 103 -6.29 -30.83 0.30
CA PRO A 103 -7.65 -30.52 -0.16
C PRO A 103 -8.17 -29.16 0.30
N GLU A 104 -7.82 -28.74 1.52
CA GLU A 104 -8.27 -27.52 2.17
C GLU A 104 -7.62 -26.22 1.64
N LYS A 105 -6.56 -26.34 0.83
CA LYS A 105 -5.89 -25.19 0.18
C LYS A 105 -6.19 -25.11 -1.32
N ARG A 106 -7.12 -25.92 -1.84
CA ARG A 106 -7.56 -25.86 -3.24
C ARG A 106 -8.24 -24.52 -3.52
N ARG A 107 -7.67 -23.73 -4.42
CA ARG A 107 -8.32 -22.53 -4.97
C ARG A 107 -8.74 -22.83 -6.41
N SER A 108 -9.97 -23.31 -6.59
CA SER A 108 -10.52 -23.59 -7.91
C SER A 108 -10.60 -22.30 -8.74
N GLY A 109 -9.97 -22.28 -9.91
CA GLY A 109 -10.14 -21.20 -10.90
C GLY A 109 -9.10 -20.06 -10.90
N GLN A 110 -8.09 -20.11 -10.02
CA GLN A 110 -6.96 -19.16 -10.07
C GLN A 110 -5.84 -19.69 -10.98
N TRP A 111 -5.50 -18.95 -12.02
CA TRP A 111 -4.32 -19.21 -12.85
C TRP A 111 -3.18 -18.31 -12.36
N GLN A 112 -1.96 -18.83 -12.36
CA GLN A 112 -0.79 -18.05 -12.01
C GLN A 112 0.19 -18.07 -13.16
N PHE A 113 0.73 -16.90 -13.49
CA PHE A 113 1.74 -16.73 -14.52
C PHE A 113 2.99 -16.11 -13.91
N ASN A 114 4.16 -16.59 -14.32
CA ASN A 114 5.44 -16.01 -13.96
C ASN A 114 6.26 -15.77 -15.25
N PRO A 115 6.22 -14.54 -15.78
CA PRO A 115 6.99 -14.17 -16.97
C PRO A 115 8.48 -14.03 -16.63
N LEU A 116 9.31 -14.86 -17.25
CA LEU A 116 10.76 -14.85 -17.13
C LEU A 116 11.36 -13.74 -18.02
N ARG A 117 12.56 -13.29 -17.65
CA ARG A 117 13.30 -12.27 -18.40
C ARG A 117 14.39 -12.94 -19.23
N PRO A 118 14.69 -12.43 -20.44
CA PRO A 118 15.90 -12.82 -21.16
C PRO A 118 17.11 -12.62 -20.26
N LEU A 119 18.10 -13.49 -20.35
CA LEU A 119 19.40 -13.28 -19.72
C LEU A 119 20.34 -12.64 -20.76
N SER A 120 21.13 -11.67 -20.33
CA SER A 120 22.24 -11.10 -21.07
C SER A 120 23.33 -12.14 -21.31
N ALA A 121 24.30 -11.81 -22.17
CA ALA A 121 25.46 -12.67 -22.44
C ALA A 121 26.28 -13.02 -21.18
N SER A 122 26.18 -12.23 -20.11
CA SER A 122 26.81 -12.50 -18.81
C SER A 122 25.95 -13.34 -17.84
N GLY A 123 24.79 -13.82 -18.29
CA GLY A 123 23.88 -14.62 -17.47
C GLY A 123 23.02 -13.80 -16.49
N GLU A 124 23.10 -12.48 -16.52
CA GLU A 124 22.24 -11.59 -15.73
C GLU A 124 20.96 -11.24 -16.51
N PRO A 125 19.77 -11.13 -15.90
CA PRO A 125 18.56 -10.72 -16.60
C PRO A 125 18.77 -9.44 -17.42
N GLU A 126 18.45 -9.42 -18.71
CA GLU A 126 18.57 -8.24 -19.54
C GLU A 126 17.75 -7.09 -18.97
N THR A 127 18.44 -5.98 -18.78
CA THR A 127 17.93 -4.80 -18.08
C THR A 127 17.74 -3.67 -19.09
N GLY A 128 16.96 -3.93 -20.15
CA GLY A 128 16.71 -2.92 -21.18
C GLY A 128 16.34 -1.56 -20.59
N LYS A 129 16.91 -0.48 -21.12
CA LYS A 129 16.57 0.90 -20.71
C LYS A 129 15.07 1.12 -20.92
N LEU A 130 14.39 1.67 -19.92
CA LEU A 130 12.97 1.92 -20.10
C LEU A 130 12.72 3.13 -20.99
N GLU A 131 12.32 2.85 -22.22
CA GLU A 131 11.58 3.79 -23.04
C GLU A 131 10.11 3.70 -22.62
N LEU A 132 9.41 4.84 -22.45
CA LEU A 132 7.99 4.80 -22.10
C LEU A 132 7.24 4.43 -23.38
N VAL A 133 7.11 3.17 -23.71
CA VAL A 133 6.49 2.79 -25.00
C VAL A 133 4.96 2.78 -24.87
N ASP A 134 4.26 3.34 -25.86
CA ASP A 134 2.83 3.16 -26.02
C ASP A 134 2.54 1.71 -26.42
N LEU A 135 1.67 1.05 -25.66
CA LEU A 135 1.41 -0.38 -25.81
C LEU A 135 0.73 -0.73 -27.15
N GLU A 136 -0.04 0.19 -27.73
CA GLU A 136 -0.77 -0.09 -28.97
C GLU A 136 0.11 0.12 -30.20
N THR A 137 0.94 1.16 -30.17
CA THR A 137 1.69 1.64 -31.34
C THR A 137 3.17 1.27 -31.32
N GLY A 138 3.77 1.00 -30.15
CA GLY A 138 5.20 0.78 -30.02
C GLY A 138 6.03 2.06 -30.03
N GLU A 139 5.39 3.24 -30.01
CA GLU A 139 6.09 4.52 -30.01
C GLU A 139 6.64 4.87 -28.62
N ALA A 140 7.89 5.34 -28.57
CA ALA A 140 8.48 5.85 -27.34
C ALA A 140 7.86 7.21 -26.96
N VAL A 141 7.02 7.20 -25.93
CA VAL A 141 6.43 8.36 -25.27
C VAL A 141 7.51 9.11 -24.48
N LYS A 142 7.60 10.43 -24.62
CA LYS A 142 8.52 11.22 -23.79
C LYS A 142 7.87 11.49 -22.44
N PHE A 143 8.67 11.65 -21.40
CA PHE A 143 8.15 12.03 -20.07
C PHE A 143 7.28 13.30 -20.13
N LYS A 144 7.63 14.27 -20.98
CA LYS A 144 6.80 15.48 -21.19
C LYS A 144 5.42 15.16 -21.76
N ASP A 145 5.31 14.17 -22.65
CA ASP A 145 4.05 13.79 -23.27
C ASP A 145 3.15 13.06 -22.26
N LEU A 146 3.75 12.27 -21.37
CA LEU A 146 3.05 11.70 -20.23
C LEU A 146 2.38 12.77 -19.35
N LEU A 147 3.08 13.86 -19.03
CA LEU A 147 2.52 14.92 -18.17
C LEU A 147 1.30 15.58 -18.82
N LYS A 148 1.29 15.69 -20.16
CA LYS A 148 0.14 16.19 -20.92
C LYS A 148 -1.05 15.22 -20.87
N GLY A 149 -0.79 13.91 -20.89
CA GLY A 149 -1.82 12.88 -20.96
C GLY A 149 -2.61 12.62 -19.68
N ASN A 150 -2.07 12.93 -18.49
CA ASN A 150 -2.74 12.61 -17.23
C ASN A 150 -3.99 13.47 -16.94
N GLY A 151 -4.17 14.62 -17.59
CA GLY A 151 -5.36 15.46 -17.42
C GLY A 151 -5.58 15.94 -15.98
N LYS A 152 -6.81 16.36 -15.65
CA LYS A 152 -7.15 16.87 -14.31
C LYS A 152 -7.29 15.74 -13.30
N ALA A 153 -6.82 15.99 -12.06
CA ALA A 153 -7.01 15.04 -10.97
C ALA A 153 -8.51 14.75 -10.77
N PRO A 154 -8.90 13.49 -10.52
CA PRO A 154 -10.24 13.19 -10.05
C PRO A 154 -10.55 13.95 -8.76
N LYS A 155 -11.84 14.16 -8.50
CA LYS A 155 -12.26 14.73 -7.20
C LYS A 155 -11.84 13.78 -6.07
N HIS A 156 -11.36 14.34 -4.96
CA HIS A 156 -11.00 13.57 -3.77
C HIS A 156 -12.14 12.63 -3.33
N SER A 157 -11.78 11.37 -3.06
CA SER A 157 -12.71 10.35 -2.56
C SER A 157 -12.91 10.54 -1.05
N ILE A 158 -13.98 11.28 -0.73
CA ILE A 158 -14.45 11.52 0.65
C ILE A 158 -15.82 10.86 0.78
N ASP A 159 -15.79 9.55 1.00
CA ASP A 159 -16.95 8.66 1.02
C ASP A 159 -17.55 8.62 2.43
N LEU A 160 -18.17 9.73 2.81
CA LEU A 160 -18.90 9.89 4.06
C LEU A 160 -20.41 9.85 3.78
N GLY A 161 -21.17 9.22 4.68
CA GLY A 161 -22.63 9.14 4.58
C GLY A 161 -23.28 10.53 4.64
N LYS A 162 -24.53 10.64 4.15
CA LYS A 162 -25.28 11.92 4.10
C LYS A 162 -25.32 12.67 5.45
N ARG A 163 -25.30 11.93 6.57
CA ARG A 163 -25.30 12.47 7.95
C ARG A 163 -23.98 13.14 8.37
N GLN A 164 -22.94 13.07 7.55
CA GLN A 164 -21.61 13.66 7.82
C GLN A 164 -21.25 14.74 6.77
N ALA A 165 -22.25 15.43 6.22
CA ALA A 165 -22.04 16.47 5.21
C ALA A 165 -21.14 17.61 5.71
N GLU A 166 -21.25 17.99 6.98
CA GLU A 166 -20.38 18.99 7.58
C GLU A 166 -18.92 18.53 7.63
N LEU A 167 -18.69 17.29 8.08
CA LEU A 167 -17.35 16.70 8.06
C LEU A 167 -16.80 16.67 6.65
N LYS A 168 -17.59 16.25 5.65
CA LYS A 168 -17.17 16.29 4.24
C LYS A 168 -16.78 17.69 3.77
N ARG A 169 -17.46 18.75 4.21
CA ARG A 169 -17.08 20.14 3.92
C ARG A 169 -15.76 20.52 4.61
N ARG A 170 -15.60 20.16 5.88
CA ARG A 170 -14.35 20.36 6.62
C ARG A 170 -13.17 19.64 5.98
N GLU A 171 -13.35 18.40 5.53
CA GLU A 171 -12.33 17.62 4.83
C GLU A 171 -11.90 18.29 3.52
N LYS A 172 -12.85 18.78 2.72
CA LYS A 172 -12.53 19.55 1.51
C LYS A 172 -11.75 20.82 1.82
N LYS A 173 -12.15 21.57 2.86
CA LYS A 173 -11.44 22.79 3.28
C LYS A 173 -10.03 22.47 3.77
N PHE A 174 -9.86 21.39 4.52
CA PHE A 174 -8.57 20.90 4.97
C PHE A 174 -7.64 20.59 3.79
N LEU A 175 -8.11 19.79 2.82
CA LEU A 175 -7.32 19.43 1.64
C LEU A 175 -7.01 20.63 0.73
N ALA A 176 -7.87 21.65 0.71
CA ALA A 176 -7.59 22.90 -0.01
C ALA A 176 -6.42 23.70 0.59
N GLY A 177 -6.02 23.43 1.84
CA GLY A 177 -4.84 24.02 2.47
C GLY A 177 -3.52 23.34 2.07
N VAL A 178 -3.58 22.18 1.41
CA VAL A 178 -2.41 21.46 0.89
C VAL A 178 -2.01 22.11 -0.44
N ALA A 179 -0.74 22.51 -0.57
CA ALA A 179 -0.19 22.99 -1.83
C ALA A 179 -0.17 21.88 -2.89
N ARG A 180 0.06 22.24 -4.15
CA ARG A 180 0.28 21.25 -5.21
C ARG A 180 1.46 20.33 -4.86
N GLY A 181 1.33 19.05 -5.21
CA GLY A 181 2.36 18.04 -5.01
C GLY A 181 3.64 18.38 -5.72
N ARG A 182 4.78 17.92 -5.19
CA ARG A 182 6.10 18.13 -5.79
C ARG A 182 6.89 16.84 -5.88
N MET A 183 7.33 16.51 -7.10
CA MET A 183 8.27 15.44 -7.37
C MET A 183 9.55 16.03 -7.95
N HIS A 184 10.70 15.77 -7.34
CA HIS A 184 11.98 16.22 -7.88
C HIS A 184 12.35 15.43 -9.15
N ILE A 185 12.88 16.12 -10.16
CA ILE A 185 13.20 15.52 -11.48
C ILE A 185 14.25 14.40 -11.38
N SER A 186 15.09 14.40 -10.33
CA SER A 186 16.03 13.29 -10.10
C SER A 186 15.33 11.95 -9.92
N PHE A 187 14.08 11.91 -9.46
CA PHE A 187 13.29 10.69 -9.42
C PHE A 187 13.15 10.06 -10.80
N VAL A 188 12.87 10.86 -11.83
CA VAL A 188 12.73 10.37 -13.21
C VAL A 188 14.08 9.89 -13.74
N LYS A 189 15.16 10.60 -13.41
CA LYS A 189 16.53 10.18 -13.79
C LYS A 189 16.89 8.84 -13.16
N GLU A 190 16.67 8.71 -11.86
CA GLU A 190 16.87 7.49 -11.07
C GLU A 190 16.03 6.32 -11.61
N LEU A 191 14.76 6.58 -11.91
CA LEU A 191 13.87 5.55 -12.43
C LEU A 191 14.36 5.06 -13.80
N ARG A 192 14.86 5.95 -14.67
CA ARG A 192 15.40 5.59 -15.99
C ARG A 192 16.70 4.80 -15.93
N SER A 193 17.52 5.00 -14.90
CA SER A 193 18.77 4.26 -14.72
C SER A 193 18.57 2.88 -14.09
N ARG A 194 17.38 2.59 -13.55
CA ARG A 194 17.09 1.30 -12.91
C ARG A 194 16.79 0.22 -13.93
N VAL A 195 17.30 -0.96 -13.61
CA VAL A 195 16.81 -2.23 -14.12
C VAL A 195 15.31 -2.34 -13.86
N PRO A 196 14.49 -2.78 -14.83
CA PRO A 196 13.04 -2.93 -14.63
C PRO A 196 12.63 -3.97 -13.57
N ASP A 197 12.88 -3.75 -12.29
CA ASP A 197 12.53 -4.63 -11.16
C ASP A 197 11.15 -4.30 -10.55
N ALA A 198 10.83 -4.88 -9.39
CA ALA A 198 9.60 -4.56 -8.68
C ALA A 198 9.54 -3.06 -8.29
N TYR A 199 10.66 -2.46 -7.91
CA TYR A 199 10.75 -1.07 -7.46
C TYR A 199 10.52 -0.09 -8.61
N TYR A 200 11.07 -0.44 -9.76
CA TYR A 200 10.86 0.21 -11.03
C TYR A 200 9.38 0.30 -11.40
N ARG A 201 8.65 -0.84 -11.36
CA ARG A 201 7.22 -0.89 -11.71
C ARG A 201 6.38 0.02 -10.81
N VAL A 202 6.74 0.06 -9.53
CA VAL A 202 6.08 0.94 -8.55
C VAL A 202 6.38 2.41 -8.86
N GLY A 203 7.61 2.74 -9.26
CA GLY A 203 7.98 4.08 -9.75
C GLY A 203 7.17 4.52 -10.97
N ILE A 204 6.95 3.62 -11.94
CA ILE A 204 6.11 3.92 -13.11
C ILE A 204 4.66 4.17 -12.74
N ARG A 205 4.10 3.39 -11.81
CA ARG A 205 2.71 3.58 -11.34
C ARG A 205 2.54 4.89 -10.59
N SER A 206 3.52 5.29 -9.80
CA SER A 206 3.58 6.60 -9.17
C SER A 206 3.40 7.74 -10.18
N LEU A 207 4.07 7.66 -11.35
CA LEU A 207 3.96 8.68 -12.40
C LEU A 207 2.55 8.84 -13.00
N ASN A 208 1.67 7.85 -12.86
CA ASN A 208 0.29 7.92 -13.36
C ASN A 208 -0.62 8.77 -12.45
N HIS A 209 -0.15 9.10 -11.25
CA HIS A 209 -0.86 9.97 -10.31
C HIS A 209 -0.39 11.44 -10.37
N LEU A 210 0.47 11.78 -11.32
CA LEU A 210 0.93 13.16 -11.57
C LEU A 210 -0.08 13.89 -12.46
N PHE A 211 -1.25 14.20 -11.92
CA PHE A 211 -2.32 14.90 -12.63
C PHE A 211 -2.01 16.39 -12.83
N ASN A 212 -2.40 16.95 -13.98
CA ASN A 212 -2.12 18.32 -14.40
C ASN A 212 -0.64 18.71 -14.21
N ALA A 213 0.25 17.74 -14.42
CA ALA A 213 1.63 17.92 -14.01
C ALA A 213 2.36 18.94 -14.88
N ARG A 214 3.20 19.77 -14.25
CA ARG A 214 4.00 20.80 -14.92
C ARG A 214 5.43 20.76 -14.41
N ILE A 215 6.39 20.98 -15.30
CA ILE A 215 7.79 21.12 -14.91
C ILE A 215 8.01 22.56 -14.47
N GLU A 216 8.48 22.74 -13.24
CA GLU A 216 8.79 24.03 -12.63
C GLU A 216 10.19 23.94 -12.01
N GLY A 217 11.20 24.40 -12.76
CA GLY A 217 12.60 24.30 -12.35
C GLY A 217 13.04 22.85 -12.17
N GLN A 218 13.47 22.49 -10.97
CA GLN A 218 13.93 21.14 -10.61
C GLN A 218 12.79 20.19 -10.18
N TYR A 219 11.54 20.68 -10.15
CA TYR A 219 10.39 19.94 -9.70
C TYR A 219 9.36 19.73 -10.81
N VAL A 220 8.56 18.69 -10.63
CA VAL A 220 7.29 18.50 -11.30
C VAL A 220 6.19 18.79 -10.28
N THR A 221 5.36 19.80 -10.54
CA THR A 221 4.20 20.13 -9.72
C THR A 221 2.97 19.40 -10.23
N TYR A 222 2.11 18.88 -9.35
CA TYR A 222 0.93 18.11 -9.75
C TYR A 222 -0.25 18.28 -8.78
N ASP A 223 -1.44 17.96 -9.26
CA ASP A 223 -2.66 18.00 -8.46
C ASP A 223 -2.84 16.69 -7.70
N HIS A 224 -3.17 16.78 -6.42
CA HIS A 224 -3.38 15.59 -5.60
C HIS A 224 -4.73 14.93 -5.88
N HIS A 225 -4.75 13.61 -5.72
CA HIS A 225 -5.97 12.83 -5.54
C HIS A 225 -5.90 12.08 -4.21
N TYR A 226 -6.55 12.63 -3.18
CA TYR A 226 -6.61 12.03 -1.86
C TYR A 226 -7.87 11.18 -1.67
N ARG A 227 -7.69 10.04 -1.00
CA ARG A 227 -8.77 9.20 -0.48
C ARG A 227 -8.78 9.28 1.04
N LEU A 228 -9.94 9.59 1.62
CA LEU A 228 -10.12 9.56 3.06
C LEU A 228 -10.19 8.09 3.51
N THR A 229 -9.25 7.69 4.36
CA THR A 229 -9.17 6.30 4.84
C THR A 229 -9.50 6.17 6.33
N PHE A 230 -9.42 4.95 6.86
CA PHE A 230 -9.74 4.63 8.25
C PHE A 230 -9.00 5.55 9.24
N GLY A 231 -9.73 6.10 10.21
CA GLY A 231 -9.19 7.02 11.21
C GLY A 231 -8.84 8.41 10.67
N GLY A 232 -9.10 8.70 9.40
CA GLY A 232 -8.96 10.03 8.80
C GLY A 232 -7.66 10.28 8.04
N ARG A 233 -6.90 9.21 7.76
CA ARG A 233 -5.61 9.31 7.09
C ARG A 233 -5.77 9.66 5.62
N TYR A 234 -4.88 10.53 5.17
CA TYR A 234 -4.63 10.85 3.78
C TYR A 234 -3.18 10.51 3.45
N TYR A 235 -2.94 10.08 2.22
CA TYR A 235 -1.60 9.88 1.71
C TYR A 235 -1.58 10.18 0.22
N ASP A 236 -0.44 10.65 -0.26
CA ASP A 236 -0.25 10.93 -1.68
C ASP A 236 0.01 9.62 -2.44
N GLN A 237 -0.90 9.23 -3.34
CA GLN A 237 -0.78 8.01 -4.15
C GLN A 237 0.42 8.04 -5.11
N ALA A 238 0.87 9.22 -5.54
CA ALA A 238 2.08 9.36 -6.34
C ALA A 238 3.33 9.00 -5.54
N PHE A 239 3.26 9.00 -4.21
CA PHE A 239 4.43 8.84 -3.35
C PHE A 239 4.37 7.61 -2.45
N GLN A 240 3.21 7.31 -1.86
CA GLN A 240 3.09 6.43 -0.70
C GLN A 240 3.63 5.03 -0.95
N ASN A 241 3.38 4.51 -2.15
CA ASN A 241 3.72 3.15 -2.51
C ASN A 241 5.18 3.01 -2.94
N LEU A 242 5.91 4.10 -3.13
CA LEU A 242 7.31 4.05 -3.57
C LEU A 242 8.20 3.34 -2.54
N PRO A 243 9.17 2.53 -2.99
CA PRO A 243 10.29 2.07 -2.16
C PRO A 243 11.03 3.25 -1.52
N ASN A 244 11.60 3.05 -0.33
CA ASN A 244 12.24 4.13 0.44
C ASN A 244 13.33 4.88 -0.34
N GLU A 245 14.10 4.16 -1.16
CA GLU A 245 15.15 4.74 -1.99
C GLU A 245 14.58 5.70 -3.05
N LEU A 246 13.49 5.31 -3.70
CA LEU A 246 12.78 6.15 -4.65
C LEU A 246 12.03 7.30 -3.96
N LYS A 247 11.47 7.09 -2.76
CA LYS A 247 10.88 8.16 -1.94
C LYS A 247 11.88 9.27 -1.65
N ALA A 248 13.14 8.91 -1.32
CA ALA A 248 14.19 9.89 -1.05
C ALA A 248 14.49 10.76 -2.28
N LYS A 249 14.57 10.16 -3.48
CA LYS A 249 14.75 10.92 -4.73
C LYS A 249 13.51 11.74 -5.10
N PHE A 250 12.31 11.23 -4.84
CA PHE A 250 11.04 11.92 -5.12
C PHE A 250 10.93 13.24 -4.36
N ARG A 251 11.29 13.26 -3.08
CA ARG A 251 11.18 14.43 -2.19
C ARG A 251 12.48 15.24 -2.06
N SER A 252 13.45 15.03 -2.95
CA SER A 252 14.77 15.69 -2.85
C SER A 252 14.62 17.21 -2.79
N GLY A 253 15.33 17.84 -1.85
CA GLY A 253 15.25 19.28 -1.59
C GLY A 253 13.97 19.76 -0.87
N LEU A 254 13.10 18.86 -0.43
CA LEU A 254 11.92 19.18 0.37
C LEU A 254 12.11 18.80 1.86
N PHE A 255 11.35 19.46 2.73
CA PHE A 255 11.39 19.21 4.17
C PHE A 255 10.48 18.02 4.51
N ASN A 256 11.07 16.85 4.74
CA ASN A 256 10.32 15.64 5.06
C ASN A 256 10.16 15.44 6.56
N TYR A 257 8.95 15.70 7.05
CA TYR A 257 8.60 15.63 8.45
C TYR A 257 7.96 14.29 8.83
N ASP A 258 8.30 13.78 10.01
CA ASP A 258 7.74 12.57 10.61
C ASP A 258 7.42 12.81 12.09
N ILE A 259 6.31 12.26 12.58
CA ILE A 259 6.01 12.31 14.01
C ILE A 259 6.91 11.31 14.73
N GLU A 260 7.79 11.80 15.60
CA GLU A 260 8.71 10.96 16.35
C GLU A 260 7.93 9.98 17.23
N ALA A 261 8.18 8.68 17.02
CA ALA A 261 7.50 7.61 17.73
C ALA A 261 5.96 7.78 17.73
N CYS A 262 5.37 8.16 16.58
CA CYS A 262 3.95 8.48 16.39
C CYS A 262 2.98 7.64 17.24
N ASN A 263 3.07 6.31 17.16
CA ASN A 263 2.21 5.40 17.92
C ASN A 263 2.26 5.65 19.45
N LEU A 264 3.46 5.87 20.02
CA LEU A 264 3.63 6.14 21.44
C LEU A 264 3.10 7.52 21.82
N ALA A 265 3.31 8.53 20.98
CA ALA A 265 2.80 9.89 21.20
C ALA A 265 1.26 9.89 21.23
N CYS A 266 0.62 9.22 20.27
CA CYS A 266 -0.84 9.06 20.21
C CYS A 266 -1.39 8.29 21.41
N LEU A 267 -0.75 7.20 21.83
CA LEU A 267 -1.16 6.46 23.03
C LEU A 267 -1.06 7.31 24.29
N ASN A 268 0.05 8.00 24.49
CA ASN A 268 0.25 8.86 25.66
C ASN A 268 -0.75 10.03 25.68
N TYR A 269 -1.13 10.57 24.51
CA TYR A 269 -2.22 11.54 24.43
C TYR A 269 -3.55 10.92 24.86
N LEU A 270 -3.89 9.73 24.38
CA LEU A 270 -5.13 9.05 24.73
C LEU A 270 -5.20 8.69 26.22
N PHE A 271 -4.11 8.16 26.79
CA PHE A 271 -4.06 7.85 28.23
C PHE A 271 -4.31 9.10 29.07
N ARG A 272 -3.67 10.23 28.75
CA ARG A 272 -3.94 11.51 29.44
C ARG A 272 -5.37 11.98 29.23
N LYS A 273 -5.85 11.98 27.99
CA LYS A 273 -7.21 12.46 27.64
C LYS A 273 -8.30 11.71 28.38
N TYR A 274 -8.14 10.40 28.57
CA TYR A 274 -9.09 9.55 29.26
C TYR A 274 -8.71 9.27 30.74
N GLY A 275 -7.63 9.87 31.25
CA GLY A 275 -7.21 9.78 32.65
C GLY A 275 -6.66 8.42 33.09
N VAL A 276 -6.12 7.62 32.17
CA VAL A 276 -5.43 6.35 32.48
C VAL A 276 -4.04 6.67 33.03
N ASP A 277 -3.73 6.18 34.23
CA ASP A 277 -2.44 6.40 34.90
C ASP A 277 -1.35 5.48 34.32
N TYR A 278 -0.99 5.75 33.06
CA TYR A 278 0.06 5.02 32.37
C TYR A 278 0.71 5.90 31.31
N ARG A 279 2.03 5.74 31.16
CA ARG A 279 2.81 6.42 30.11
C ARG A 279 3.80 5.47 29.49
N VAL A 280 3.72 5.30 28.17
CA VAL A 280 4.72 4.57 27.43
C VAL A 280 5.99 5.42 27.31
N LYS A 281 7.08 4.93 27.88
CA LYS A 281 8.40 5.56 27.76
C LYS A 281 9.02 5.25 26.40
N SER A 282 9.72 6.23 25.81
CA SER A 282 10.45 6.05 24.56
C SER A 282 11.64 5.08 24.70
N SER A 283 12.11 4.84 25.93
CA SER A 283 13.15 3.84 26.25
C SER A 283 12.78 2.42 25.84
N ILE A 284 11.48 2.12 25.69
CA ILE A 284 10.97 0.79 25.31
C ILE A 284 11.72 0.18 24.13
N TYR A 285 12.09 0.98 23.13
CA TYR A 285 12.85 0.48 21.99
C TYR A 285 14.27 0.06 22.38
N ALA A 286 14.96 0.86 23.20
CA ALA A 286 16.30 0.54 23.68
C ALA A 286 16.26 -0.70 24.60
N ASP A 287 15.25 -0.81 25.45
CA ASP A 287 15.06 -1.94 26.37
C ASP A 287 14.87 -3.26 25.60
N ILE A 288 14.04 -3.26 24.55
CA ILE A 288 13.86 -4.42 23.66
C ILE A 288 15.17 -4.75 22.94
N MET A 289 15.85 -3.75 22.36
CA MET A 289 17.11 -3.97 21.64
C MET A 289 18.15 -4.62 22.55
N LYS A 290 18.31 -4.11 23.78
CA LYS A 290 19.24 -4.65 24.78
C LYS A 290 18.92 -6.09 25.15
N HIS A 291 17.64 -6.43 25.31
CA HIS A 291 17.24 -7.78 25.71
C HIS A 291 17.29 -8.81 24.56
N THR A 292 16.99 -8.38 23.34
CA THR A 292 16.74 -9.30 22.22
C THR A 292 17.82 -9.30 21.14
N GLY A 293 18.67 -8.27 21.10
CA GLY A 293 19.62 -8.05 20.01
C GLY A 293 18.98 -7.62 18.68
N LEU A 294 17.66 -7.37 18.66
CA LEU A 294 16.95 -6.94 17.45
C LEU A 294 17.29 -5.49 17.10
N SER A 295 17.15 -5.15 15.81
CA SER A 295 17.30 -3.78 15.32
C SER A 295 16.13 -2.88 15.77
N ARG A 296 16.37 -1.57 15.85
CA ARG A 296 15.32 -0.57 16.16
C ARG A 296 14.07 -0.70 15.27
N LYS A 297 14.26 -1.03 13.99
CA LYS A 297 13.16 -1.23 13.03
C LYS A 297 12.28 -2.43 13.42
N GLN A 298 12.90 -3.54 13.82
CA GLN A 298 12.19 -4.75 14.28
C GLN A 298 11.49 -4.48 15.62
N CYS A 299 12.15 -3.81 16.56
CA CYS A 299 11.54 -3.43 17.85
C CYS A 299 10.32 -2.52 17.65
N LYS A 300 10.40 -1.52 16.75
CA LYS A 300 9.25 -0.69 16.36
C LYS A 300 8.09 -1.55 15.85
N GLN A 301 8.38 -2.55 15.02
CA GLN A 301 7.35 -3.44 14.48
C GLN A 301 6.73 -4.35 15.55
N MET A 302 7.50 -4.80 16.54
CA MET A 302 6.96 -5.52 17.71
C MET A 302 5.97 -4.65 18.49
N VAL A 303 6.41 -3.46 18.92
CA VAL A 303 5.59 -2.51 19.68
C VAL A 303 4.31 -2.14 18.93
N HIS A 304 4.44 -1.76 17.66
CA HIS A 304 3.30 -1.40 16.81
C HIS A 304 2.31 -2.57 16.71
N THR A 305 2.80 -3.76 16.34
CA THR A 305 1.93 -4.95 16.16
C THR A 305 1.19 -5.33 17.44
N THR A 306 1.88 -5.28 18.57
CA THR A 306 1.31 -5.59 19.88
C THR A 306 0.32 -4.52 20.34
N THR A 307 0.60 -3.23 20.10
CA THR A 307 -0.34 -2.13 20.39
C THR A 307 -1.68 -2.35 19.70
N TYR A 308 -1.67 -2.57 18.38
CA TYR A 308 -2.90 -2.79 17.61
C TYR A 308 -3.55 -4.16 17.85
N ARG A 309 -2.94 -5.00 18.70
CA ARG A 309 -3.52 -6.23 19.27
C ARG A 309 -3.91 -6.06 20.75
N ILE A 310 -4.03 -4.82 21.22
CA ILE A 310 -4.44 -4.48 22.59
C ILE A 310 -3.47 -5.13 23.60
N GLY A 311 -2.17 -5.02 23.34
CA GLY A 311 -1.14 -5.59 24.21
C GLY A 311 -1.02 -7.12 24.16
N ARG A 312 -1.85 -7.84 23.39
CA ARG A 312 -1.78 -9.31 23.30
C ARG A 312 -0.62 -9.77 22.44
N VAL A 313 0.16 -10.72 22.97
CA VAL A 313 1.24 -11.39 22.25
C VAL A 313 0.81 -12.82 21.92
N THR A 314 0.96 -13.21 20.65
CA THR A 314 0.67 -14.58 20.23
C THR A 314 1.89 -15.45 20.47
N HIS A 315 1.74 -16.49 21.29
CA HIS A 315 2.78 -17.49 21.54
C HIS A 315 2.74 -18.55 20.43
N GLY A 316 3.50 -18.31 19.38
CA GLY A 316 3.61 -19.21 18.23
C GLY A 316 4.55 -18.60 17.20
N VAL A 317 5.13 -19.41 16.31
CA VAL A 317 6.07 -18.96 15.26
C VAL A 317 5.58 -19.24 13.85
N ASN A 318 4.35 -19.75 13.72
CA ASN A 318 3.82 -20.21 12.44
C ASN A 318 3.23 -19.05 11.61
N ASP A 319 2.86 -17.93 12.25
CA ASP A 319 2.26 -16.79 11.59
C ASP A 319 2.55 -15.45 12.29
N GLY A 320 2.14 -14.36 11.64
CA GLY A 320 2.03 -13.03 12.24
C GLY A 320 3.34 -12.46 12.79
N LEU A 321 3.30 -11.94 14.03
CA LEU A 321 4.49 -11.40 14.70
C LEU A 321 5.49 -12.50 15.03
N GLY A 322 5.00 -13.69 15.34
CA GLY A 322 5.81 -14.83 15.73
C GLY A 322 6.70 -15.35 14.61
N GLU A 323 6.13 -15.52 13.42
CA GLU A 323 6.88 -15.89 12.20
C GLU A 323 7.96 -14.86 11.86
N LYS A 324 7.64 -13.56 12.04
CA LYS A 324 8.61 -12.49 11.83
C LYS A 324 9.78 -12.57 12.80
N ILE A 325 9.50 -12.72 14.10
CA ILE A 325 10.54 -12.87 15.13
C ILE A 325 11.36 -14.14 14.87
N TYR A 326 10.73 -15.23 14.48
CA TYR A 326 11.42 -16.46 14.09
C TYR A 326 12.43 -16.23 12.97
N LYS A 327 12.02 -15.54 11.89
CA LYS A 327 12.93 -15.15 10.79
C LYS A 327 14.03 -14.22 11.26
N TRP A 328 13.73 -13.23 12.12
CA TRP A 328 14.74 -12.31 12.67
C TRP A 328 15.77 -12.99 13.56
N CYS A 329 15.38 -14.10 14.20
CA CYS A 329 16.25 -14.92 15.03
C CYS A 329 16.99 -16.02 14.24
N GLY A 330 17.14 -15.87 12.93
CA GLY A 330 17.81 -16.85 12.08
C GLY A 330 17.13 -18.21 12.09
N ASN A 331 15.80 -18.23 12.10
CA ASN A 331 14.98 -19.46 12.13
C ASN A 331 15.20 -20.32 13.39
N SER A 332 15.61 -19.71 14.52
CA SER A 332 15.72 -20.40 15.80
C SER A 332 14.39 -20.36 16.56
N ARG A 333 13.64 -21.47 16.57
CA ARG A 333 12.35 -21.58 17.27
C ARG A 333 12.48 -21.29 18.78
N LYS A 334 13.52 -21.85 19.42
CA LYS A 334 13.79 -21.63 20.85
C LYS A 334 14.00 -20.15 21.18
N LYS A 335 14.86 -19.45 20.42
CA LYS A 335 15.11 -18.01 20.63
C LYS A 335 13.83 -17.19 20.42
N ALA A 336 13.08 -17.48 19.35
CA ALA A 336 11.85 -16.76 19.04
C ALA A 336 10.78 -16.91 20.12
N LEU A 337 10.56 -18.13 20.62
CA LEU A 337 9.62 -18.39 21.72
C LEU A 337 10.07 -17.69 23.02
N ASN A 338 11.36 -17.72 23.36
CA ASN A 338 11.88 -16.99 24.52
C ASN A 338 11.62 -15.48 24.43
N ILE A 339 11.84 -14.87 23.26
CA ILE A 339 11.56 -13.45 23.04
C ILE A 339 10.05 -13.18 23.16
N LEU A 340 9.19 -14.01 22.59
CA LEU A 340 7.74 -13.85 22.68
C LEU A 340 7.25 -13.94 24.13
N SER A 341 7.74 -14.92 24.90
CA SER A 341 7.35 -15.10 26.31
C SER A 341 7.88 -13.99 27.21
N TRP A 342 9.09 -13.50 26.96
CA TRP A 342 9.57 -12.28 27.62
C TRP A 342 8.74 -11.07 27.25
N TRP A 343 8.46 -10.87 25.96
CA TRP A 343 7.72 -9.73 25.45
C TRP A 343 6.31 -9.65 26.02
N ASP A 344 5.59 -10.77 26.09
CA ASP A 344 4.25 -10.86 26.70
C ASP A 344 4.25 -10.42 28.16
N ARG A 345 5.26 -10.83 28.94
CA ARG A 345 5.42 -10.37 30.32
C ARG A 345 5.77 -8.88 30.39
N TYR A 346 6.69 -8.44 29.55
CA TYR A 346 7.15 -7.05 29.50
C TYR A 346 6.01 -6.06 29.17
N VAL A 347 5.10 -6.42 28.25
CA VAL A 347 3.97 -5.55 27.86
C VAL A 347 2.71 -5.74 28.70
N SER A 348 2.76 -6.54 29.77
CA SER A 348 1.58 -6.81 30.61
C SER A 348 0.93 -5.53 31.15
N GLN A 349 1.72 -4.58 31.64
CA GLN A 349 1.23 -3.27 32.10
C GLN A 349 0.62 -2.45 30.95
N LEU A 350 1.23 -2.47 29.76
CA LEU A 350 0.66 -1.81 28.58
C LEU A 350 -0.67 -2.46 28.19
N ARG A 351 -0.79 -3.79 28.28
CA ARG A 351 -2.04 -4.51 28.01
C ARG A 351 -3.15 -4.05 28.94
N SER A 352 -2.91 -4.02 30.25
CA SER A 352 -3.88 -3.53 31.23
C SER A 352 -4.28 -2.08 30.97
N ALA A 353 -3.31 -1.20 30.68
CA ALA A 353 -3.59 0.21 30.37
C ALA A 353 -4.41 0.37 29.09
N LEU A 354 -4.18 -0.45 28.05
CA LEU A 354 -4.96 -0.41 26.81
C LEU A 354 -6.39 -0.92 26.99
N GLU A 355 -6.59 -1.93 27.84
CA GLU A 355 -7.91 -2.43 28.22
C GLU A 355 -8.68 -1.35 29.00
N GLU A 356 -8.04 -0.75 30.01
CA GLU A 356 -8.60 0.37 30.77
C GLU A 356 -8.95 1.57 29.86
N LEU A 357 -8.06 1.94 28.93
CA LEU A 357 -8.31 3.02 27.98
C LEU A 357 -9.59 2.76 27.18
N LEU A 358 -9.79 1.55 26.67
CA LEU A 358 -10.98 1.22 25.88
C LEU A 358 -12.25 1.30 26.71
N ASP A 359 -12.20 0.87 27.97
CA ASP A 359 -13.35 0.95 28.87
C ASP A 359 -13.68 2.41 29.20
N ARG A 360 -12.67 3.25 29.49
CA ARG A 360 -12.87 4.68 29.70
C ARG A 360 -13.39 5.41 28.46
N VAL A 361 -12.95 5.02 27.26
CA VAL A 361 -13.49 5.54 25.99
C VAL A 361 -14.97 5.21 25.88
N ARG A 362 -15.38 3.97 26.19
CA ARG A 362 -16.79 3.55 26.17
C ARG A 362 -17.62 4.29 27.19
N ASP A 363 -17.16 4.35 28.43
CA ASP A 363 -17.90 4.99 29.51
C ASP A 363 -18.11 6.48 29.24
N THR A 364 -17.05 7.16 28.79
CA THR A 364 -17.13 8.57 28.39
C THR A 364 -18.12 8.75 27.24
N HIS A 365 -18.07 7.87 26.23
CA HIS A 365 -19.00 7.91 25.12
C HIS A 365 -20.44 7.67 25.57
N HIS A 366 -20.71 6.61 26.33
CA HIS A 366 -22.06 6.30 26.83
C HIS A 366 -22.65 7.45 27.64
N LYS A 367 -21.87 8.05 28.56
CA LYS A 367 -22.28 9.22 29.34
C LYS A 367 -22.63 10.43 28.46
N SER A 368 -21.95 10.60 27.33
CA SER A 368 -22.20 11.69 26.39
C SER A 368 -23.42 11.48 25.47
N ARG A 369 -23.98 10.26 25.39
CA ARG A 369 -25.06 9.93 24.45
C ARG A 369 -26.40 9.79 25.16
N LYS A 370 -27.38 10.54 24.67
CA LYS A 370 -28.77 10.50 25.16
C LYS A 370 -29.54 9.22 24.81
N SER A 371 -29.04 8.39 23.89
CA SER A 371 -29.76 7.20 23.41
C SER A 371 -28.83 6.00 23.26
N PRO A 372 -29.22 4.82 23.83
CA PRO A 372 -28.49 3.55 23.66
C PRO A 372 -28.30 3.13 22.20
N ARG A 373 -29.18 3.58 21.29
CA ARG A 373 -29.09 3.33 19.85
C ARG A 373 -27.81 3.90 19.20
N ASN A 374 -27.05 4.74 19.90
CA ASN A 374 -25.80 5.32 19.40
C ASN A 374 -24.54 4.81 20.16
N TYR A 375 -24.67 3.86 21.07
CA TYR A 375 -23.54 3.34 21.87
C TYR A 375 -22.48 2.64 21.01
N HIS A 376 -22.83 2.16 19.82
CA HIS A 376 -21.90 1.53 18.88
C HIS A 376 -21.15 2.51 17.97
N ARG A 377 -21.43 3.83 18.04
CA ARG A 377 -20.90 4.84 17.13
C ARG A 377 -19.91 5.78 17.79
N TYR A 378 -18.62 5.58 17.56
CA TYR A 378 -17.55 6.31 18.23
C TYR A 378 -16.99 7.40 17.34
N ALA A 379 -16.80 8.61 17.88
CA ALA A 379 -16.13 9.69 17.17
C ALA A 379 -14.67 9.78 17.59
N ASN A 380 -13.75 9.96 16.64
CA ASN A 380 -12.34 10.24 16.94
C ASN A 380 -12.03 11.74 16.96
N GLU A 381 -10.77 12.12 17.20
CA GLU A 381 -10.34 13.54 17.33
C GLU A 381 -10.64 14.40 16.10
N VAL A 382 -10.74 13.82 14.91
CA VAL A 382 -11.06 14.56 13.68
C VAL A 382 -12.58 14.64 13.41
N GLY A 383 -13.39 13.97 14.24
CA GLY A 383 -14.85 13.93 14.13
C GLY A 383 -15.39 12.83 13.20
N LEU A 384 -14.53 11.93 12.71
CA LEU A 384 -14.99 10.75 11.97
C LEU A 384 -15.73 9.82 12.91
N VAL A 385 -16.71 9.09 12.38
CA VAL A 385 -17.52 8.15 13.15
C VAL A 385 -17.21 6.72 12.71
N LEU A 386 -16.85 5.88 13.67
CA LEU A 386 -16.71 4.43 13.52
C LEU A 386 -17.99 3.75 14.02
N ASP A 387 -18.57 2.88 13.20
CA ASP A 387 -19.70 2.04 13.56
C ASP A 387 -19.23 0.61 13.87
N LEU A 388 -19.20 0.25 15.16
CA LEU A 388 -18.76 -1.07 15.64
C LEU A 388 -19.77 -2.20 15.36
N HIS A 389 -20.98 -1.89 14.89
CA HIS A 389 -21.98 -2.88 14.46
C HIS A 389 -21.91 -3.17 12.95
N SER A 390 -21.01 -2.53 12.21
CA SER A 390 -20.80 -2.85 10.79
C SER A 390 -20.39 -4.33 10.60
N GLU A 391 -20.87 -4.94 9.50
CA GLU A 391 -20.71 -6.39 9.23
C GLU A 391 -19.26 -6.87 9.35
N GLN A 392 -18.30 -6.05 8.95
CA GLN A 392 -16.86 -6.34 9.05
C GLN A 392 -16.35 -6.62 10.48
N TYR A 393 -17.11 -6.22 11.51
CA TYR A 393 -16.77 -6.46 12.92
C TYR A 393 -17.65 -7.53 13.56
N LEU A 394 -18.72 -7.96 12.89
CA LEU A 394 -19.57 -9.05 13.35
C LEU A 394 -18.84 -10.37 13.07
N ARG A 395 -18.66 -11.19 14.10
CA ARG A 395 -18.04 -12.51 14.02
C ARG A 395 -18.93 -13.53 14.69
N GLU A 396 -18.91 -14.76 14.22
CA GLU A 396 -19.74 -15.86 14.75
C GLU A 396 -19.57 -16.08 16.25
N ARG A 397 -18.36 -15.87 16.79
CA ARG A 397 -18.06 -16.03 18.21
C ARG A 397 -17.97 -14.69 18.93
N TRP A 398 -18.76 -14.53 19.99
CA TRP A 398 -18.86 -13.28 20.78
C TRP A 398 -17.51 -12.72 21.26
N HIS A 399 -16.64 -13.54 21.85
CA HIS A 399 -15.32 -13.09 22.31
C HIS A 399 -14.40 -12.63 21.16
N HIS A 400 -14.54 -13.24 19.98
CA HIS A 400 -13.82 -12.80 18.78
C HIS A 400 -14.38 -11.48 18.22
N GLN A 401 -15.69 -11.30 18.31
CA GLN A 401 -16.36 -10.05 17.94
C GLN A 401 -15.90 -8.90 18.83
N GLN A 402 -15.97 -9.06 20.16
CA GLN A 402 -15.53 -8.02 21.10
C GLN A 402 -14.06 -7.67 20.87
N TYR A 403 -13.19 -8.67 20.72
CA TYR A 403 -11.78 -8.41 20.42
C TYR A 403 -11.58 -7.66 19.08
N ALA A 404 -12.32 -8.01 18.03
CA ALA A 404 -12.26 -7.31 16.74
C ALA A 404 -12.74 -5.85 16.87
N GLN A 405 -13.83 -5.61 17.60
CA GLN A 405 -14.36 -4.28 17.88
C GLN A 405 -13.38 -3.44 18.72
N ASN A 406 -12.78 -4.02 19.76
CA ASN A 406 -11.77 -3.37 20.60
C ASN A 406 -10.56 -2.93 19.77
N LYS A 407 -10.08 -3.80 18.88
CA LYS A 407 -8.95 -3.49 17.99
C LYS A 407 -9.30 -2.36 17.02
N ALA A 408 -10.49 -2.42 16.42
CA ALA A 408 -10.96 -1.40 15.51
C ALA A 408 -11.09 -0.05 16.23
N LEU A 409 -11.71 -0.03 17.41
CA LEU A 409 -11.87 1.17 18.22
C LEU A 409 -10.51 1.78 18.60
N LEU A 410 -9.59 0.97 19.14
CA LEU A 410 -8.25 1.44 19.50
C LEU A 410 -7.52 2.04 18.30
N ALA A 411 -7.52 1.33 17.17
CA ALA A 411 -6.87 1.80 15.96
C ALA A 411 -7.48 3.11 15.45
N PHE A 412 -8.79 3.22 15.50
CA PHE A 412 -9.53 4.39 15.05
C PHE A 412 -9.23 5.64 15.88
N MET A 413 -9.12 5.46 17.20
CA MET A 413 -8.76 6.54 18.12
C MET A 413 -7.31 6.97 17.91
N ILE A 414 -6.36 6.04 17.83
CA ILE A 414 -4.93 6.34 17.58
C ILE A 414 -4.76 7.11 16.27
N CYS A 415 -5.32 6.60 15.17
CA CYS A 415 -5.26 7.27 13.88
C CYS A 415 -5.95 8.65 13.90
N GLY A 416 -7.02 8.80 14.67
CA GLY A 416 -7.69 10.08 14.85
C GLY A 416 -6.79 11.14 15.49
N VAL A 417 -6.05 10.79 16.54
CA VAL A 417 -5.11 11.70 17.20
C VAL A 417 -3.99 12.12 16.24
N GLU A 418 -3.38 11.15 15.56
CA GLU A 418 -2.33 11.39 14.56
C GLU A 418 -2.82 12.41 13.52
N GLN A 419 -4.02 12.19 12.98
CA GLN A 419 -4.57 13.05 11.94
C GLN A 419 -5.04 14.40 12.47
N ALA A 420 -5.47 14.49 13.73
CA ALA A 420 -5.76 15.78 14.37
C ALA A 420 -4.49 16.62 14.52
N TYR A 421 -3.37 16.00 14.91
CA TYR A 421 -2.08 16.69 14.97
C TYR A 421 -1.62 17.16 13.58
N ILE A 422 -1.67 16.30 12.56
CA ILE A 422 -1.34 16.69 11.17
C ILE A 422 -2.23 17.85 10.69
N ARG A 423 -3.54 17.82 10.98
CA ARG A 423 -4.46 18.92 10.64
C ARG A 423 -4.07 20.24 11.30
N GLU A 424 -3.63 20.19 12.53
CA GLU A 424 -3.16 21.38 13.24
C GLU A 424 -1.87 21.92 12.64
N VAL A 425 -0.92 21.06 12.26
CA VAL A 425 0.28 21.48 11.52
C VAL A 425 -0.11 22.18 10.22
N LEU A 426 -1.05 21.64 9.45
CA LEU A 426 -1.49 22.29 8.20
C LEU A 426 -2.21 23.62 8.46
N ARG A 427 -3.04 23.69 9.51
CA ARG A 427 -3.74 24.93 9.90
C ARG A 427 -2.77 26.05 10.20
N LEU A 428 -1.65 25.75 10.86
CA LEU A 428 -0.59 26.72 11.17
C LEU A 428 0.28 27.08 9.95
N ASN A 429 0.26 26.27 8.89
CA ASN A 429 1.15 26.41 7.74
C ASN A 429 0.41 26.33 6.40
N PRO A 430 -0.56 27.22 6.14
CA PRO A 430 -1.37 27.18 4.92
C PRO A 430 -0.50 27.30 3.67
N GLY A 431 -0.68 26.37 2.73
CA GLY A 431 0.05 26.36 1.44
C GLY A 431 1.53 25.99 1.54
N GLN A 432 2.04 25.54 2.69
CA GLN A 432 3.44 25.11 2.84
C GLN A 432 3.63 23.61 2.76
N VAL A 433 2.62 22.85 3.20
CA VAL A 433 2.62 21.38 3.09
C VAL A 433 2.21 21.01 1.66
N CYS A 434 3.08 20.29 0.96
CA CYS A 434 2.86 19.88 -0.41
C CYS A 434 2.56 18.39 -0.56
N MET A 435 2.69 17.56 0.47
CA MET A 435 2.32 16.14 0.41
C MET A 435 1.96 15.62 1.81
N LEU A 436 0.98 14.72 1.89
CA LEU A 436 0.63 14.00 3.11
C LEU A 436 1.14 12.54 3.05
N ASP A 437 1.68 12.03 4.14
CA ASP A 437 2.03 10.61 4.38
C ASP A 437 1.14 10.09 5.54
N HIS A 438 1.18 8.79 5.83
CA HIS A 438 0.45 8.18 6.93
C HIS A 438 0.77 8.80 8.29
N ASP A 439 2.06 8.89 8.65
CA ASP A 439 2.56 9.37 9.94
C ASP A 439 3.42 10.64 9.83
N GLY A 440 3.33 11.34 8.69
CA GLY A 440 4.16 12.48 8.37
C GLY A 440 3.63 13.33 7.22
N LEU A 441 4.46 14.27 6.79
CA LEU A 441 4.14 15.20 5.70
C LEU A 441 5.40 15.74 5.06
N VAL A 442 5.28 16.31 3.86
CA VAL A 442 6.38 16.97 3.15
C VAL A 442 6.01 18.43 2.93
N ALA A 443 6.98 19.31 3.19
CA ALA A 443 6.80 20.75 3.07
C ALA A 443 7.83 21.42 2.16
N LEU A 444 7.43 22.57 1.62
CA LEU A 444 8.24 23.42 0.76
C LEU A 444 9.32 24.19 1.55
N ARG A 445 9.07 24.43 2.84
CA ARG A 445 9.96 25.14 3.76
C ARG A 445 9.78 24.62 5.19
N ALA A 446 10.60 25.11 6.11
CA ALA A 446 10.45 24.80 7.54
C ALA A 446 9.06 25.22 8.06
N LEU A 447 8.45 24.37 8.88
CA LEU A 447 7.10 24.56 9.41
C LEU A 447 7.09 25.09 10.84
N VAL A 448 6.05 25.86 11.16
CA VAL A 448 5.64 26.17 12.55
C VAL A 448 4.95 24.93 13.13
N LEU A 449 5.43 24.43 14.26
CA LEU A 449 4.93 23.19 14.85
C LEU A 449 3.93 23.48 15.98
N PRO A 450 2.82 22.72 16.09
CA PRO A 450 1.92 22.82 17.23
C PRO A 450 2.61 22.39 18.52
N ASP A 451 2.30 23.07 19.63
CA ASP A 451 2.74 22.66 20.96
C ASP A 451 1.76 21.64 21.55
N TRP A 452 1.91 20.38 21.12
CA TRP A 452 1.16 19.26 21.69
C TRP A 452 2.08 18.44 22.57
N LEU A 453 1.76 18.36 23.86
CA LEU A 453 2.58 17.65 24.84
C LEU A 453 2.88 16.21 24.39
N GLY A 454 4.17 15.92 24.20
CA GLY A 454 4.66 14.59 23.81
C GLY A 454 4.59 14.28 22.31
N PHE A 455 4.15 15.22 21.47
CA PHE A 455 4.35 15.17 20.02
C PHE A 455 5.60 15.96 19.66
N LYS A 456 6.41 15.38 18.77
CA LYS A 456 7.56 16.06 18.18
C LYS A 456 7.65 15.69 16.72
N LEU A 457 7.61 16.69 15.85
CA LEU A 457 7.77 16.51 14.42
C LEU A 457 9.24 16.73 14.06
N THR A 458 9.86 15.76 13.39
CA THR A 458 11.30 15.77 13.07
C THR A 458 11.53 15.64 11.58
N ILE A 459 12.58 16.27 11.07
CA ILE A 459 13.00 16.13 9.67
C ILE A 459 13.82 14.83 9.53
N LYS A 460 13.46 13.98 8.56
CA LYS A 460 14.16 12.71 8.27
C LYS A 460 15.28 12.85 7.26
#